data_AF-Q09LL6-F1
#
_entry.id   AF-Q09LL6-F1
#
_cell.length_a   1.000
_cell.length_b   1.000
_cell.length_c   1.000
_cell.angle_alpha   90.00
_cell.angle_beta   90.00
_cell.angle_gamma   90.00
#
_symmetry.space_group_name_H-M   'P 1'
#
loop_
_entity.id
_entity.type
_entity.pdbx_description
1 polymer ?
#
loop_
_entity_poly.entity_id
_entity_poly.type
_entity_poly.pdbx_seq_one_letter_code
_entity_poly.pdbx_strand_id
1 'polypeptide(L)'
;SFLVSWTKGFKSSGVEGRDVVALIRKAIQRRGDFDIDIVAVVNDTVGTMMTCGYDDHNCEIGLIVGTGSNACYMEEMRHIDMVEGDEGRMCINMEWGAFGDDGSLNDIRTEFDQEIDMGSLNPGKQL
;
A
#
# COMPACT_ATOMS: atom_id res chain seq x y z
N SER A 1 5.15 -8.59 7.63
CA SER A 1 4.40 -7.73 6.71
C SER A 1 3.04 -8.35 6.43
N PHE A 2 1.99 -7.88 7.11
CA PHE A 2 0.66 -8.48 6.99
C PHE A 2 -0.13 -7.82 5.87
N LEU A 3 -0.80 -8.61 5.03
CA LEU A 3 -1.77 -8.06 4.09
C LEU A 3 -3.04 -7.68 4.85
N VAL A 4 -3.48 -6.42 4.76
CA VAL A 4 -4.71 -5.95 5.39
C VAL A 4 -5.92 -6.34 4.56
N SER A 5 -5.97 -5.89 3.31
CA SER A 5 -7.01 -6.20 2.33
C SER A 5 -6.43 -6.22 0.93
N TRP A 6 -7.05 -6.98 0.04
CA TRP A 6 -6.78 -6.89 -1.38
C TRP A 6 -7.39 -5.61 -1.98
N THR A 7 -6.71 -5.06 -2.97
CA THR A 7 -7.19 -3.94 -3.78
C THR A 7 -6.98 -4.25 -5.27
N LYS A 8 -7.47 -3.38 -6.15
CA LYS A 8 -7.35 -3.51 -7.62
C LYS A 8 -7.97 -4.85 -8.08
N GLY A 9 -7.26 -5.62 -8.91
CA GLY A 9 -7.73 -6.88 -9.49
C GLY A 9 -7.34 -8.17 -8.75
N PHE A 10 -6.76 -8.09 -7.54
CA PHE A 10 -6.32 -9.27 -6.79
C PHE A 10 -7.39 -9.77 -5.82
N LYS A 11 -7.55 -11.10 -5.68
CA LYS A 11 -8.52 -11.72 -4.75
C LYS A 11 -8.13 -13.16 -4.35
N SER A 12 -6.88 -13.37 -3.97
CA SER A 12 -6.39 -14.70 -3.60
C SER A 12 -6.83 -15.06 -2.17
N SER A 13 -7.50 -16.20 -2.02
CA SER A 13 -8.01 -16.66 -0.72
C SER A 13 -6.88 -17.09 0.23
N GLY A 14 -7.09 -16.86 1.53
CA GLY A 14 -6.15 -17.27 2.57
C GLY A 14 -4.87 -16.43 2.68
N VAL A 15 -4.87 -15.21 2.13
CA VAL A 15 -3.72 -14.27 2.19
C VAL A 15 -3.99 -13.07 3.10
N GLU A 16 -5.20 -12.53 3.10
CA GLU A 16 -5.57 -11.42 4.01
C GLU A 16 -5.39 -11.83 5.48
N GLY A 17 -4.85 -10.93 6.29
CA GLY A 17 -4.47 -11.18 7.67
C GLY A 17 -3.24 -12.08 7.86
N ARG A 18 -2.50 -12.41 6.79
CA ARG A 18 -1.30 -13.27 6.85
C ARG A 18 -0.04 -12.48 6.57
N ASP A 19 1.05 -12.90 7.19
CA ASP A 19 2.39 -12.40 6.86
C ASP A 19 2.81 -12.92 5.48
N VAL A 20 2.90 -12.01 4.50
CA VAL A 20 3.21 -12.36 3.11
C VAL A 20 4.63 -12.89 2.97
N VAL A 21 5.56 -12.46 3.82
CA VAL A 21 6.95 -12.98 3.83
C VAL A 21 6.95 -14.46 4.20
N ALA A 22 6.21 -14.85 5.24
CA ALA A 22 6.08 -16.24 5.63
C ALA A 22 5.43 -17.10 4.53
N LEU A 23 4.44 -16.56 3.80
CA LEU A 23 3.82 -17.25 2.67
C LEU A 23 4.81 -17.47 1.52
N ILE A 24 5.62 -16.47 1.17
CA ILE A 24 6.65 -16.59 0.14
C ILE A 24 7.75 -17.56 0.56
N ARG A 25 8.25 -17.48 1.80
CA ARG A 25 9.26 -18.44 2.33
C ARG A 25 8.77 -19.88 2.23
N LYS A 26 7.51 -20.14 2.60
CA LYS A 26 6.90 -21.47 2.43
C LYS A 26 6.81 -21.89 0.95
N ALA A 27 6.56 -20.96 0.04
CA ALA A 27 6.56 -21.27 -1.40
C ALA A 27 7.96 -21.62 -1.92
N ILE A 28 9.00 -20.90 -1.48
CA ILE A 28 10.40 -21.17 -1.82
C ILE A 28 10.82 -22.55 -1.30
N GLN A 29 10.56 -22.84 -0.02
CA GLN A 29 10.84 -24.14 0.59
C GLN A 29 10.14 -25.30 -0.12
N ARG A 30 8.88 -25.11 -0.55
CA ARG A 30 8.15 -26.12 -1.33
C ARG A 30 8.78 -26.39 -2.70
N ARG A 31 9.41 -25.38 -3.30
CA ARG A 31 10.08 -25.51 -4.59
C ARG A 31 11.44 -26.24 -4.46
N GLY A 32 12.21 -25.87 -3.42
CA GLY A 32 13.38 -26.63 -2.96
C GLY A 32 14.63 -26.59 -3.86
N ASP A 33 14.63 -25.80 -4.93
CA ASP A 33 15.73 -25.67 -5.90
C ASP A 33 16.62 -24.44 -5.67
N PHE A 34 16.24 -23.54 -4.76
CA PHE A 34 17.04 -22.39 -4.36
C PHE A 34 16.66 -21.90 -2.95
N ASP A 35 17.52 -21.05 -2.38
CA ASP A 35 17.26 -20.31 -1.16
C ASP A 35 17.37 -18.80 -1.43
N ILE A 36 16.47 -18.01 -0.85
CA ILE A 36 16.44 -16.55 -1.00
C ILE A 36 16.23 -15.94 0.39
N ASP A 37 17.12 -15.03 0.75
CA ASP A 37 16.94 -14.19 1.91
C ASP A 37 16.00 -13.01 1.60
N ILE A 38 14.86 -12.97 2.29
CA ILE A 38 13.86 -11.90 2.15
C ILE A 38 14.10 -10.89 3.27
N VAL A 39 14.73 -9.78 2.92
CA VAL A 39 15.15 -8.72 3.85
C VAL A 39 14.16 -7.58 3.99
N ALA A 40 13.28 -7.36 3.01
CA ALA A 40 12.33 -6.26 3.01
C ALA A 40 11.06 -6.58 2.21
N VAL A 41 9.97 -5.91 2.59
CA VAL A 41 8.73 -5.79 1.81
C VAL A 41 8.45 -4.31 1.67
N VAL A 42 8.23 -3.85 0.44
CA VAL A 42 8.14 -2.43 0.12
C VAL A 42 6.88 -2.18 -0.72
N ASN A 43 6.18 -1.07 -0.46
CA ASN A 43 5.07 -0.60 -1.29
C ASN A 43 5.62 0.08 -2.57
N ASP A 44 4.88 0.02 -3.67
CA ASP A 44 5.32 0.58 -4.96
C ASP A 44 5.58 2.10 -4.91
N THR A 45 4.79 2.87 -4.16
CA THR A 45 5.03 4.31 -3.94
C THR A 45 6.35 4.56 -3.22
N VAL A 46 6.68 3.76 -2.20
CA VAL A 46 7.94 3.85 -1.44
C VAL A 46 9.11 3.52 -2.34
N GLY A 47 9.02 2.44 -3.12
CA GLY A 47 10.04 2.09 -4.11
C GLY A 47 10.25 3.19 -5.17
N THR A 48 9.17 3.83 -5.60
CA THR A 48 9.21 4.94 -6.55
C THR A 48 9.91 6.16 -5.96
N MET A 49 9.55 6.54 -4.73
CA MET A 49 10.22 7.64 -4.00
C MET A 49 11.71 7.36 -3.84
N MET A 50 12.08 6.17 -3.37
CA MET A 50 13.49 5.79 -3.16
C MET A 50 14.30 5.78 -4.46
N THR A 51 13.67 5.41 -5.58
CA THR A 51 14.33 5.43 -6.90
C THR A 51 14.62 6.88 -7.33
N CYS A 52 13.66 7.79 -7.20
CA CYS A 52 13.87 9.20 -7.48
C CYS A 52 14.84 9.86 -6.49
N GLY A 53 14.75 9.48 -5.22
CA GLY A 53 15.61 9.94 -4.13
C GLY A 53 17.08 9.57 -4.27
N TYR A 54 17.38 8.55 -5.08
CA TYR A 54 18.75 8.18 -5.43
C TYR A 54 19.45 9.29 -6.24
N ASP A 55 18.72 9.92 -7.18
CA ASP A 55 19.25 10.96 -8.05
C ASP A 55 19.01 12.37 -7.46
N ASP A 56 17.83 12.61 -6.89
CA ASP A 56 17.47 13.89 -6.26
C ASP A 56 17.20 13.71 -4.75
N HIS A 57 18.13 14.20 -3.94
CA HIS A 57 18.08 14.09 -2.48
C HIS A 57 16.96 14.92 -1.84
N ASN A 58 16.25 15.75 -2.60
CA ASN A 58 15.07 16.47 -2.14
C ASN A 58 13.76 15.70 -2.39
N CYS A 59 13.82 14.50 -2.99
CA CYS A 59 12.63 13.68 -3.23
C CYS A 59 12.13 13.05 -1.93
N GLU A 60 11.02 13.58 -1.41
CA GLU A 60 10.41 13.13 -0.16
C GLU A 60 8.97 12.62 -0.34
N ILE A 61 8.52 12.48 -1.59
CA ILE A 61 7.17 12.03 -1.95
C ILE A 61 7.27 11.01 -3.09
N GLY A 62 6.59 9.88 -2.95
CA GLY A 62 6.34 8.93 -4.03
C GLY A 62 4.87 8.93 -4.42
N LEU A 63 4.59 8.94 -5.72
CA LEU A 63 3.23 8.98 -6.27
C LEU A 63 3.09 7.92 -7.35
N ILE A 64 2.03 7.12 -7.25
CA ILE A 64 1.60 6.21 -8.30
C ILE A 64 0.24 6.68 -8.81
N VAL A 65 0.13 6.86 -10.13
CA VAL A 65 -1.12 7.07 -10.85
C VAL A 65 -1.13 6.10 -12.03
N GLY A 66 -1.82 4.96 -11.87
CA GLY A 66 -1.88 3.89 -12.85
C GLY A 66 -3.18 3.10 -12.72
N THR A 67 -3.11 1.77 -12.63
CA THR A 67 -4.29 0.92 -12.37
C THR A 67 -4.99 1.29 -11.05
N GLY A 68 -4.26 1.87 -10.11
CA GLY A 68 -4.82 2.57 -8.96
C GLY A 68 -3.99 3.81 -8.68
N SER A 69 -4.40 4.56 -7.67
CA SER A 69 -3.68 5.74 -7.19
C SER A 69 -3.23 5.51 -5.74
N ASN A 70 -1.98 5.83 -5.43
CA ASN A 70 -1.46 5.85 -4.06
C ASN A 70 -0.31 6.85 -3.91
N ALA A 71 -0.04 7.29 -2.67
CA ALA A 71 1.12 8.10 -2.35
C ALA A 71 1.81 7.66 -1.05
N CYS A 72 3.09 8.00 -0.95
CA CYS A 72 3.87 7.97 0.28
C CYS A 72 4.70 9.24 0.44
N TYR A 73 5.12 9.53 1.66
CA TYR A 73 6.00 10.67 1.95
C TYR A 73 6.86 10.43 3.20
N MET A 74 7.92 11.24 3.38
CA MET A 74 8.74 11.22 4.59
C MET A 74 8.12 12.07 5.71
N GLU A 75 7.65 11.41 6.78
CA GLU A 75 7.07 12.05 7.96
C GLU A 75 8.07 12.07 9.14
N GLU A 76 7.97 13.08 9.99
CA GLU A 76 8.74 13.18 11.24
C GLU A 76 8.24 12.15 12.25
N MET A 77 9.16 11.41 12.88
CA MET A 77 8.83 10.34 13.83
C MET A 77 7.93 10.81 14.98
N ARG A 78 8.12 12.05 15.45
CA ARG A 78 7.28 12.69 16.48
C ARG A 78 5.80 12.85 16.11
N HIS A 79 5.41 12.69 14.84
CA HIS A 79 4.02 12.72 14.38
C HIS A 79 3.42 11.30 14.18
N ILE A 80 4.21 10.24 14.44
CA ILE A 80 3.82 8.85 14.18
C ILE A 80 3.59 8.11 15.50
N ASP A 81 2.39 8.31 16.08
CA ASP A 81 2.02 7.72 17.39
C ASP A 81 2.07 6.18 17.43
N MET A 82 2.00 5.53 16.26
CA MET A 82 1.93 4.07 16.13
C MET A 82 3.29 3.38 16.19
N VAL A 83 4.40 4.13 16.20
CA VAL A 83 5.76 3.61 16.25
C VAL A 83 6.50 4.27 17.42
N GLU A 84 7.17 3.49 18.25
CA GLU A 84 7.95 4.04 19.36
C GLU A 84 9.17 4.84 18.86
N GLY A 85 9.41 5.99 19.49
CA GLY A 85 10.52 6.90 19.19
C GLY A 85 10.06 8.17 18.49
N ASP A 86 10.76 9.28 18.74
CA ASP A 86 10.45 10.62 18.24
C ASP A 86 11.58 11.24 17.41
N GLU A 87 12.73 10.57 17.32
CA GLU A 87 13.91 11.02 16.58
C GLU A 87 13.91 10.54 15.12
N GLY A 88 14.21 11.46 14.20
CA GLY A 88 14.36 11.15 12.78
C GLY A 88 13.04 11.13 12.02
N ARG A 89 13.04 10.46 10.86
CA ARG A 89 11.91 10.43 9.92
C ARG A 89 11.64 9.02 9.43
N MET A 90 10.40 8.74 9.07
CA MET A 90 9.96 7.48 8.51
C MET A 90 9.06 7.71 7.29
N CYS A 91 9.20 6.87 6.28
CA CYS A 91 8.31 6.90 5.12
C CYS A 91 6.93 6.35 5.49
N ILE A 92 5.89 7.15 5.30
CA ILE A 92 4.49 6.77 5.48
C ILE A 92 3.88 6.40 4.14
N ASN A 93 3.39 5.17 4.03
CA ASN A 93 2.47 4.77 2.97
C ASN A 93 1.06 5.17 3.36
N MET A 94 0.42 6.03 2.57
CA MET A 94 -0.89 6.59 2.94
C MET A 94 -2.03 5.62 2.69
N GLU A 95 -1.91 4.72 1.69
CA GLU A 95 -3.03 3.95 1.14
C GLU A 95 -4.24 4.86 0.83
N TRP A 96 -3.97 6.02 0.20
CA TRP A 96 -4.93 7.13 0.12
C TRP A 96 -6.15 6.86 -0.75
N GLY A 97 -6.18 5.74 -1.47
CA GLY A 97 -7.31 5.41 -2.31
C GLY A 97 -8.53 5.05 -1.46
N ALA A 98 -8.36 4.75 -0.16
CA ALA A 98 -9.46 4.54 0.77
C ALA A 98 -10.16 5.84 1.18
N PHE A 99 -9.64 7.00 0.76
CA PHE A 99 -10.22 8.28 1.11
C PHE A 99 -11.64 8.41 0.52
N GLY A 100 -12.62 8.68 1.38
CA GLY A 100 -14.04 8.70 1.01
C GLY A 100 -14.79 7.40 1.29
N ASP A 101 -14.12 6.30 1.66
CA ASP A 101 -14.76 5.02 2.05
C ASP A 101 -15.73 5.17 3.24
N ASP A 102 -15.51 6.18 4.09
CA ASP A 102 -16.35 6.53 5.24
C ASP A 102 -17.55 7.42 4.87
N GLY A 103 -17.68 7.76 3.58
CA GLY A 103 -18.72 8.63 3.05
C GLY A 103 -18.38 10.13 3.09
N SER A 104 -17.17 10.51 3.52
CA SER A 104 -16.72 11.91 3.55
C SER A 104 -16.70 12.60 2.19
N LEU A 105 -16.67 11.85 1.08
CA LEU A 105 -16.71 12.35 -0.29
C LEU A 105 -18.08 12.19 -0.97
N ASN A 106 -19.12 11.77 -0.25
CA ASN A 106 -20.42 11.49 -0.87
C ASN A 106 -21.11 12.73 -1.48
N ASP A 107 -20.75 13.93 -1.02
CA ASP A 107 -21.26 15.20 -1.55
C ASP A 107 -20.70 15.54 -2.94
N ILE A 108 -19.52 14.99 -3.28
CA ILE A 108 -18.90 15.18 -4.60
C ILE A 108 -19.06 13.98 -5.53
N ARG A 109 -19.43 12.80 -5.02
CA ARG A 109 -19.68 11.59 -5.81
C ARG A 109 -20.96 11.73 -6.64
N THR A 110 -20.87 11.35 -7.90
CA THR A 110 -21.99 11.35 -8.84
C THR A 110 -22.70 9.98 -8.91
N GLU A 111 -23.80 9.92 -9.65
CA GLU A 111 -24.48 8.65 -9.96
C GLU A 111 -23.59 7.66 -10.74
N PHE A 112 -22.70 8.18 -11.60
CA PHE A 112 -21.76 7.36 -12.38
C PHE A 112 -20.71 6.69 -11.47
N ASP A 113 -20.20 7.45 -10.49
CA ASP A 113 -19.26 6.96 -9.48
C ASP A 113 -19.88 5.81 -8.66
N GLN A 114 -21.16 5.96 -8.29
CA GLN A 114 -21.88 4.92 -7.54
C GLN A 114 -22.13 3.66 -8.39
N GLU A 115 -22.47 3.82 -9.67
CA GLU A 115 -22.67 2.68 -10.58
C GLU A 115 -21.38 1.89 -10.79
N ILE A 116 -20.24 2.58 -10.99
CA ILE A 116 -18.92 1.96 -11.11
C ILE A 116 -18.55 1.20 -9.83
N ASP A 117 -18.82 1.79 -8.66
CA ASP A 117 -18.56 1.18 -7.35
C ASP A 117 -19.27 -0.17 -7.19
N MET A 118 -20.58 -0.15 -7.45
CA MET A 118 -21.46 -1.32 -7.30
C MET A 118 -21.08 -2.45 -8.26
N GLY A 119 -20.54 -2.11 -9.42
CA GLY A 119 -20.03 -3.06 -10.41
C GLY A 119 -18.61 -3.57 -10.14
N SER A 120 -17.90 -3.03 -9.14
CA SER A 120 -16.51 -3.35 -8.89
C SER A 120 -16.31 -4.68 -8.11
N LEU A 121 -15.05 -5.13 -8.02
CA LEU A 121 -14.69 -6.30 -7.21
C LEU A 121 -14.79 -6.03 -5.70
N ASN A 122 -14.74 -4.76 -5.30
CA ASN A 122 -14.70 -4.30 -3.92
C ASN A 122 -15.68 -3.13 -3.69
N PRO A 123 -17.01 -3.34 -3.78
CA PRO A 123 -17.97 -2.26 -3.62
C PRO A 123 -17.84 -1.53 -2.27
N GLY A 124 -17.95 -0.21 -2.30
CA GLY A 124 -17.78 0.68 -1.15
C GLY A 124 -16.33 0.87 -0.73
N LYS A 125 -15.36 0.47 -1.56
CA LYS A 125 -13.93 0.56 -1.30
C LYS A 125 -13.18 1.10 -2.50
N GLN A 126 -12.33 2.10 -2.27
CA GLN A 126 -11.31 2.53 -3.23
C GLN A 126 -11.86 2.97 -4.59
N LEU A 127 -12.87 3.83 -4.60
CA LEU A 127 -13.45 4.35 -5.83
C LEU A 127 -12.52 5.33 -6.56
#